data_AF-A0A7W0MQY2-F1
#
_entry.id   AF-A0A7W0MQY2-F1
#
_cell.length_a   1.000
_cell.length_b   1.000
_cell.length_c   1.000
_cell.angle_alpha   90.00
_cell.angle_beta   90.00
_cell.angle_gamma   90.00
#
_symmetry.space_group_name_H-M   'P 1'
#
loop_
_entity.id
_entity.type
_entity.pdbx_description
1 polymer ?
#
loop_
_entity_poly.entity_id
_entity_poly.type
_entity_poly.pdbx_seq_one_letter_code
_entity_poly.pdbx_strand_id
1 'polypeptide(L)'
;MREPADVIETDVAANYTSGGTLARVLAALRADGVDTGALRPEDLKPIDSLHLGGWQATEALLAQLAIAPGARALDIGCGIGG
;
A
#
# COMPACT_ATOMS: atom_id res chain seq x y z
N MET A 1 -5.62 1.72 -32.08
CA MET A 1 -4.30 1.64 -31.41
C MET A 1 -4.50 2.26 -30.04
N ARG A 2 -4.20 1.57 -28.93
CA ARG A 2 -4.26 2.19 -27.59
C ARG A 2 -2.99 3.01 -27.37
N GLU A 3 -3.09 4.11 -26.65
CA GLU A 3 -1.91 4.93 -26.31
C GLU A 3 -0.99 4.14 -25.36
N PRO A 4 0.33 4.34 -25.39
CA PRO A 4 1.27 3.60 -24.54
C PRO A 4 1.00 3.80 -23.04
N ALA A 5 0.47 4.96 -22.63
CA ALA A 5 0.02 5.19 -21.26
C ALA A 5 -1.15 4.27 -20.86
N ASP A 6 -2.08 4.00 -21.78
CA ASP A 6 -3.22 3.10 -21.52
C ASP A 6 -2.76 1.65 -21.29
N VAL A 7 -1.67 1.23 -21.94
CA VAL A 7 -1.08 -0.10 -21.75
C VAL A 7 -0.45 -0.21 -20.36
N ILE A 8 0.33 0.80 -19.95
CA ILE A 8 0.95 0.83 -18.62
C ILE A 8 -0.10 0.77 -17.52
N GLU A 9 -1.13 1.62 -17.59
CA GLU A 9 -2.19 1.63 -16.57
C GLU A 9 -2.98 0.31 -16.52
N THR A 10 -3.20 -0.32 -17.69
CA THR A 10 -3.84 -1.64 -17.75
C THR A 10 -2.99 -2.71 -17.06
N ASP A 11 -1.68 -2.73 -17.32
CA ASP A 11 -0.76 -3.72 -16.76
C ASP A 11 -0.58 -3.53 -15.24
N VAL A 12 -0.47 -2.27 -14.79
CA VAL A 12 -0.45 -1.92 -13.37
C VAL A 12 -1.72 -2.39 -12.68
N ALA A 13 -2.89 -2.06 -13.26
CA ALA A 13 -4.16 -2.50 -12.71
C ALA A 13 -4.27 -4.03 -12.66
N ALA A 14 -3.83 -4.74 -13.71
CA ALA A 14 -3.85 -6.20 -13.75
C ALA A 14 -2.96 -6.81 -12.65
N ASN A 15 -1.80 -6.23 -12.38
CA ASN A 15 -0.91 -6.67 -11.30
C ASN A 15 -1.58 -6.54 -9.92
N TYR A 16 -2.20 -5.38 -9.63
CA TYR A 16 -2.83 -5.11 -8.33
C TYR A 16 -4.23 -5.74 -8.15
N THR A 17 -4.91 -6.13 -9.23
CA THR A 17 -6.25 -6.76 -9.18
C THR A 17 -6.21 -8.27 -9.38
N SER A 18 -5.04 -8.85 -9.66
CA SER A 18 -4.89 -10.29 -9.90
C SER A 18 -5.44 -11.15 -8.76
N GLY A 19 -6.15 -12.24 -9.10
CA GLY A 19 -6.52 -13.29 -8.14
C GLY A 19 -7.42 -12.86 -6.97
N GLY A 20 -8.23 -11.81 -7.11
CA GLY A 20 -9.18 -11.39 -6.06
C GLY A 20 -8.48 -10.92 -4.78
N THR A 21 -7.35 -10.23 -4.91
CA THR A 21 -6.48 -9.81 -3.79
C THR A 21 -7.23 -9.20 -2.62
N LEU A 22 -8.16 -8.28 -2.85
CA LEU A 22 -8.96 -7.68 -1.77
C LEU A 22 -9.73 -8.73 -0.96
N ALA A 23 -10.40 -9.68 -1.63
CA ALA A 23 -11.17 -10.70 -0.94
C ALA A 23 -10.28 -11.61 -0.07
N ARG A 24 -9.07 -11.95 -0.57
CA ARG A 24 -8.11 -12.77 0.18
C ARG A 24 -7.54 -12.02 1.39
N VAL A 25 -7.20 -10.74 1.23
CA VAL A 25 -6.75 -9.87 2.32
C VAL A 25 -7.82 -9.76 3.40
N LEU A 26 -9.06 -9.45 3.03
CA LEU A 26 -10.17 -9.36 3.99
C LEU A 26 -10.46 -10.69 4.68
N ALA A 27 -10.32 -11.83 3.98
CA ALA A 27 -10.48 -13.15 4.59
C ALA A 27 -9.38 -13.44 5.61
N ALA A 28 -8.13 -13.10 5.30
CA ALA A 28 -7.00 -13.26 6.23
C ALA A 28 -7.18 -12.38 7.49
N LEU A 29 -7.53 -11.10 7.32
CA LEU A 29 -7.79 -10.19 8.44
C LEU A 29 -8.89 -10.72 9.37
N ARG A 30 -10.00 -11.23 8.81
CA ARG A 30 -11.07 -11.85 9.61
C ARG A 30 -10.60 -13.10 10.35
N ALA A 31 -9.77 -13.92 9.73
CA ALA A 31 -9.21 -15.12 10.36
C ALA A 31 -8.31 -14.76 11.57
N ASP A 32 -7.66 -13.60 11.51
CA ASP A 32 -6.84 -13.03 12.60
C ASP A 32 -7.67 -12.23 13.62
N GLY A 33 -9.01 -12.23 13.50
CA GLY A 33 -9.91 -11.58 14.45
C GLY A 33 -10.09 -10.07 14.27
N VAL A 34 -9.62 -9.51 13.15
CA VAL A 34 -9.77 -8.09 12.83
C VAL A 34 -11.19 -7.82 12.31
N ASP A 35 -11.83 -6.77 12.83
CA ASP A 35 -13.12 -6.29 12.31
C ASP A 35 -12.94 -5.52 11.00
N THR A 36 -13.15 -6.21 9.88
CA THR A 36 -13.09 -5.60 8.55
C THR A 36 -14.14 -4.52 8.28
N GLY A 37 -15.18 -4.38 9.12
CA GLY A 37 -16.17 -3.31 9.03
C GLY A 37 -15.71 -1.98 9.63
N ALA A 38 -14.61 -2.00 10.40
CA ALA A 38 -14.05 -0.86 11.11
C ALA A 38 -12.51 -0.87 11.06
N LEU A 39 -11.93 -1.12 9.89
CA LEU A 39 -10.48 -1.17 9.70
C LEU A 39 -9.82 0.15 10.04
N ARG A 40 -8.71 0.05 10.78
CA ARG A 40 -7.78 1.13 11.03
C ARG A 40 -6.48 0.88 10.24
N PRO A 41 -5.71 1.93 9.92
CA PRO A 41 -4.40 1.75 9.28
C PRO A 41 -3.49 0.79 10.05
N GLU A 42 -3.56 0.80 11.39
CA GLU A 42 -2.79 -0.12 12.24
C GLU A 42 -3.08 -1.59 11.99
N ASP A 43 -4.33 -1.93 11.63
CA ASP A 43 -4.75 -3.31 11.34
C ASP A 43 -4.14 -3.82 10.01
N LEU A 44 -3.77 -2.89 9.13
CA LEU A 44 -3.19 -3.18 7.82
C LEU A 44 -1.65 -3.16 7.84
N LYS A 45 -1.02 -2.50 8.81
CA LYS A 45 0.46 -2.40 8.93
C LYS A 45 1.21 -3.73 8.72
N PRO A 46 0.75 -4.89 9.23
CA PRO A 46 1.47 -6.15 9.01
C PRO A 46 1.49 -6.62 7.54
N ILE A 47 0.54 -6.16 6.71
CA ILE A 47 0.32 -6.62 5.34
C ILE A 47 0.45 -5.52 4.27
N ASP A 48 0.45 -4.25 4.67
CA ASP A 48 0.47 -3.09 3.77
C ASP A 48 1.90 -2.68 3.34
N SER A 49 2.93 -3.30 3.94
CA SER A 49 4.34 -2.99 3.66
C SER A 49 5.19 -4.24 3.47
N LEU A 50 4.73 -5.17 2.62
CA LEU A 50 5.41 -6.44 2.35
C LEU A 50 6.74 -6.30 1.59
N HIS A 51 7.17 -5.08 1.26
CA HIS A 51 8.43 -4.82 0.57
C HIS A 51 9.42 -4.11 1.50
N LEU A 52 10.71 -4.47 1.39
CA LEU A 52 11.86 -3.74 1.96
C LEU A 52 11.90 -3.54 3.50
N GLY A 53 11.24 -4.39 4.28
CA GLY A 53 11.39 -4.41 5.75
C GLY A 53 10.27 -3.75 6.55
N GLY A 54 9.12 -3.47 5.90
CA GLY A 54 7.90 -3.07 6.60
C GLY A 54 7.97 -1.68 7.22
N TRP A 55 7.12 -1.47 8.24
CA TRP A 55 6.99 -0.19 8.94
C TRP A 55 8.33 0.37 9.45
N GLN A 56 9.20 -0.48 9.99
CA GLN A 56 10.50 -0.08 10.52
C GLN A 56 11.43 0.47 9.44
N ALA A 57 11.37 -0.07 8.22
CA ALA A 57 12.16 0.44 7.11
C ALA A 57 11.64 1.80 6.64
N THR A 58 10.32 1.99 6.63
CA THR A 58 9.70 3.30 6.35
C THR A 58 10.10 4.34 7.40
N GLU A 59 10.06 4.01 8.69
CA GLU A 59 10.54 4.91 9.74
C GLU A 59 12.03 5.25 9.58
N ALA A 60 12.87 4.27 9.28
CA ALA A 60 14.31 4.48 9.07
C ALA A 60 14.59 5.36 7.83
N LEU A 61 13.79 5.24 6.77
CA LEU A 61 13.86 6.12 5.59
C LEU A 61 13.42 7.54 5.96
N LEU A 62 12.25 7.68 6.60
CA LEU A 62 11.71 8.99 6.99
C LEU A 62 12.64 9.73 7.95
N ALA A 63 13.32 9.05 8.87
CA ALA A 63 14.30 9.65 9.77
C ALA A 63 15.52 10.27 9.05
N GLN A 64 15.82 9.80 7.83
CA GLN A 64 16.88 10.37 6.99
C GLN A 64 16.38 11.54 6.13
N LEU A 65 15.06 11.60 5.89
CA LEU A 65 14.43 12.70 5.18
C LEU A 65 14.18 13.84 6.18
N ALA A 66 14.80 15.00 5.96
CA ALA A 66 14.59 16.19 6.78
C ALA A 66 13.22 16.85 6.53
N ILE A 67 12.14 16.08 6.65
CA ILE A 67 10.77 16.55 6.47
C ILE A 67 10.41 17.43 7.68
N ALA A 68 10.20 18.71 7.41
CA ALA A 68 9.87 19.72 8.41
C ALA A 68 8.46 20.30 8.14
N PRO A 69 7.82 20.95 9.14
CA PRO A 69 6.58 21.68 8.91
C PRO A 69 6.72 22.66 7.74
N GLY A 70 5.75 22.61 6.80
CA GLY A 70 5.77 23.41 5.58
C GLY A 70 6.50 22.77 4.39
N ALA A 71 7.13 21.61 4.57
CA ALA A 71 7.68 20.84 3.45
C ALA A 71 6.55 20.29 2.54
N ARG A 72 6.86 20.13 1.26
CA ARG A 72 6.00 19.42 0.30
C ARG A 72 6.64 18.07 -0.01
N ALA A 73 5.93 16.98 0.28
CA ALA A 73 6.37 15.62 0.00
C ALA A 73 5.58 15.04 -1.20
N LEU A 74 6.23 14.14 -1.93
CA LEU A 74 5.62 13.33 -2.99
C LEU A 74 6.01 11.88 -2.74
N ASP A 75 5.01 11.02 -2.65
CA ASP A 75 5.19 9.57 -2.59
C ASP A 75 4.83 8.97 -3.96
N ILE A 76 5.80 8.32 -4.60
CA ILE A 76 5.66 7.76 -5.95
C ILE A 76 5.46 6.27 -5.82
N GLY A 77 4.27 5.80 -6.20
CA GLY A 77 3.90 4.40 -6.02
C GLY A 77 3.41 4.10 -4.60
N CYS A 78 2.73 5.05 -3.97
CA CYS A 78 2.21 4.97 -2.60
C CYS A 78 1.18 3.85 -2.34
N GLY A 79 0.75 3.13 -3.38
CA GLY A 79 -0.25 2.07 -3.25
C GLY A 79 -1.57 2.61 -2.70
N ILE A 80 -2.01 2.08 -1.55
CA ILE A 80 -3.20 2.55 -0.83
C ILE A 80 -2.92 3.73 0.12
N GLY A 81 -1.65 4.15 0.24
CA GLY A 81 -1.24 5.32 1.03
C GLY A 81 -1.40 5.14 2.53
N GLY A 82 -0.90 4.01 3.06
CA GLY A 82 -1.06 3.54 4.44
C GLY A 82 -0.80 4.53 5.58
#